data_AF-A0A954MIS9-F1
#
_entry.id   AF-A0A954MIS9-F1
#
_cell.length_a   1.000
_cell.length_b   1.000
_cell.length_c   1.000
_cell.angle_alpha   90.00
_cell.angle_beta   90.00
_cell.angle_gamma   90.00
#
_symmetry.space_group_name_H-M   'P 1'
#
loop_
_entity.id
_entity.type
_entity.pdbx_description
1 polymer ?
#
loop_
_entity_poly.entity_id
_entity_poly.type
_entity_poly.pdbx_seq_one_letter_code
_entity_poly.pdbx_strand_id
1 'polypeptide(L)'
;EAEGIQGVSGATMSSMAVARGIVAAALELSKPKQPVDSNPTPRTLKFTWRDAGTCGVALAAIGLIWAPLRRRRWVRLVFQCIVIGYLGLLNGDLLSQAMFVGWAQSGVPWMTALGLVVLTVVSFSIPTITRQNVYCSHLCPHGAVQQLMAQRIRNRWTLGLRGHTWLSRLPAALLIWCVLVAMTHWSFSLVDIEPFDAWVFRIAGWPTLLVAIAGLLAAIRIPMAYCRYGCPTGMLLQYVRRHARSDQLQRADFMAILAVALAVSIYWFDLCH
;
A
#
# COMPACT_ATOMS: atom_id res chain seq x y z
N GLU A 1 47.51 -38.55 4.89
CA GLU A 1 47.23 -39.38 6.08
C GLU A 1 45.84 -39.08 6.63
N ALA A 2 45.20 -40.11 7.19
CA ALA A 2 43.99 -39.97 7.99
C ALA A 2 44.39 -39.48 9.38
N GLU A 3 43.93 -38.29 9.77
CA GLU A 3 43.98 -37.87 11.17
C GLU A 3 42.57 -37.93 11.74
N GLY A 4 42.41 -38.88 12.67
CA GLY A 4 41.16 -39.14 13.34
C GLY A 4 40.90 -38.22 14.53
N ILE A 5 39.78 -38.54 15.16
CA ILE A 5 39.37 -38.22 16.54
C ILE A 5 38.90 -36.77 16.81
N GLN A 6 37.58 -36.57 16.92
CA GLN A 6 36.83 -36.56 18.19
C GLN A 6 35.45 -35.93 18.01
N GLY A 7 34.41 -36.73 18.28
CA GLY A 7 33.10 -36.20 18.59
C GLY A 7 33.12 -35.60 20.00
N VAL A 8 33.13 -34.26 20.09
CA VAL A 8 32.69 -33.54 21.29
C VAL A 8 32.00 -32.22 20.87
N SER A 9 30.80 -32.04 21.41
CA SER A 9 29.95 -30.83 21.40
C SER A 9 29.31 -30.39 20.09
N GLY A 10 27.98 -30.49 20.03
CA GLY A 10 27.12 -29.84 19.02
C GLY A 10 27.35 -28.31 18.91
N ALA A 11 27.98 -27.68 19.90
CA ALA A 11 28.41 -26.29 19.85
C ALA A 11 29.45 -26.00 18.74
N THR A 12 30.32 -26.95 18.39
CA THR A 12 31.35 -26.77 17.36
C THR A 12 30.74 -26.83 15.95
N MET A 13 29.77 -27.72 15.74
CA MET A 13 28.99 -27.80 14.51
C MET A 13 28.13 -26.55 14.30
N SER A 14 27.52 -26.01 15.37
CA SER A 14 26.80 -24.74 15.33
C SER A 14 27.72 -23.55 15.05
N SER A 15 28.91 -23.50 15.65
CA SER A 15 29.87 -22.41 15.44
C SER A 15 30.42 -22.43 14.01
N MET A 16 30.74 -23.60 13.47
CA MET A 16 31.12 -23.74 12.06
C MET A 16 29.97 -23.40 11.11
N ALA A 17 28.72 -23.71 11.45
CA ALA A 17 27.56 -23.33 10.65
C ALA A 17 27.33 -21.81 10.65
N VAL A 18 27.47 -21.15 11.80
CA VAL A 18 27.40 -19.68 11.91
C VAL A 18 28.55 -19.01 11.15
N ALA A 19 29.78 -19.51 11.31
CA ALA A 19 30.93 -19.00 10.57
C ALA A 19 30.75 -19.14 9.05
N ARG A 20 30.26 -20.28 8.57
CA ARG A 20 29.92 -20.49 7.15
C ARG A 20 28.78 -19.59 6.69
N GLY A 21 27.78 -19.35 7.54
CA GLY A 21 26.67 -18.44 7.23
C GLY A 21 27.12 -16.98 7.08
N ILE A 22 28.00 -16.51 7.97
CA ILE A 22 28.57 -15.16 7.89
C ILE A 22 29.44 -15.01 6.63
N VAL A 23 30.26 -16.00 6.32
CA VAL A 23 31.10 -15.98 5.11
C VAL A 23 30.24 -16.03 3.84
N ALA A 24 29.18 -16.84 3.81
CA ALA A 24 28.25 -16.91 2.69
C ALA A 24 27.49 -15.58 2.48
N ALA A 25 27.00 -14.97 3.57
CA ALA A 25 26.32 -13.67 3.52
C ALA A 25 27.27 -12.54 3.11
N ALA A 26 28.51 -12.55 3.62
CA ALA A 26 29.54 -11.59 3.22
C ALA A 26 29.88 -11.73 1.73
N LEU A 27 29.94 -12.96 1.19
CA LEU A 27 30.15 -13.19 -0.24
C LEU A 27 28.95 -12.74 -1.09
N GLU A 28 27.72 -12.85 -0.61
CA GLU A 28 26.55 -12.29 -1.31
C GLU A 28 26.55 -10.76 -1.32
N LEU A 29 26.97 -10.12 -0.22
CA LEU A 29 27.12 -8.66 -0.15
C LEU A 29 28.34 -8.15 -0.94
N SER A 30 29.37 -8.98 -1.08
CA SER A 30 30.60 -8.69 -1.84
C SER A 30 30.43 -8.95 -3.33
N LYS A 31 29.37 -9.63 -3.77
CA LYS A 31 29.04 -9.72 -5.19
C LYS A 31 28.76 -8.30 -5.67
N PRO A 32 29.56 -7.74 -6.60
CA PRO A 32 29.24 -6.46 -7.18
C PRO A 32 27.83 -6.59 -7.75
N LYS A 33 26.93 -5.70 -7.30
CA LYS A 33 25.57 -5.54 -7.82
C LYS A 33 25.71 -5.62 -9.34
N GLN A 34 25.27 -6.73 -9.93
CA GLN A 34 25.50 -6.99 -11.35
C GLN A 34 25.10 -5.72 -12.11
N PRO A 35 25.97 -5.18 -12.98
CA PRO A 35 25.54 -4.11 -13.86
C PRO A 35 24.32 -4.65 -14.59
N VAL A 36 23.20 -3.94 -14.47
CA VAL A 36 21.97 -4.27 -15.18
C VAL A 36 22.35 -4.39 -16.64
N ASP A 37 22.33 -5.61 -17.18
CA ASP A 37 22.75 -5.90 -18.54
C ASP A 37 22.03 -4.94 -19.50
N SER A 38 22.81 -4.07 -20.12
CA SER A 38 22.39 -3.09 -21.14
C SER A 38 22.09 -3.75 -22.49
N ASN A 39 21.61 -4.99 -22.47
CA ASN A 39 21.04 -5.65 -23.64
C ASN A 39 19.54 -5.33 -23.66
N PRO A 40 19.00 -4.67 -24.70
CA PRO A 40 17.57 -4.47 -24.84
C PRO A 40 16.97 -5.83 -25.22
N THR A 41 16.78 -6.69 -24.21
CA THR A 41 15.89 -7.83 -24.35
C THR A 41 14.54 -7.27 -24.79
N PRO A 42 13.90 -7.83 -25.83
CA PRO A 42 12.64 -7.32 -26.32
C PRO A 42 11.68 -7.30 -25.14
N ARG A 43 11.29 -6.08 -24.80
CA ARG A 43 10.31 -5.74 -23.78
C ARG A 43 8.99 -6.41 -24.16
N THR A 44 8.83 -7.66 -23.75
CA THR A 44 7.62 -8.47 -23.97
C THR A 44 6.70 -8.28 -22.78
N LEU A 45 5.43 -7.92 -23.05
CA LEU A 45 4.39 -7.90 -22.03
C LEU A 45 4.21 -9.31 -21.48
N LYS A 46 4.62 -9.53 -20.22
CA LYS A 46 4.37 -10.79 -19.53
C LYS A 46 3.02 -10.70 -18.82
N PHE A 47 1.95 -10.92 -19.58
CA PHE A 47 0.60 -10.96 -19.03
C PHE A 47 0.43 -12.23 -18.19
N THR A 48 0.36 -12.08 -16.87
CA THR A 48 0.21 -13.21 -15.95
C THR A 48 -1.26 -13.42 -15.59
N TRP A 49 -1.66 -14.65 -15.25
CA TRP A 49 -3.00 -14.94 -14.72
C TRP A 49 -3.38 -14.09 -13.50
N ARG A 50 -2.38 -13.65 -12.73
CA ARG A 50 -2.54 -12.70 -11.61
C ARG A 50 -3.05 -11.34 -12.09
N ASP A 51 -2.42 -10.77 -13.13
CA ASP A 51 -2.84 -9.50 -13.73
C ASP A 51 -4.26 -9.59 -14.29
N ALA A 52 -4.57 -10.70 -14.97
CA ALA A 52 -5.89 -10.95 -15.53
C ALA A 52 -6.98 -10.92 -14.45
N GLY A 53 -6.75 -11.59 -13.31
CA GLY A 53 -7.72 -11.60 -12.23
C GLY A 53 -7.81 -10.27 -11.48
N THR A 54 -6.70 -9.55 -11.27
CA THR A 54 -6.73 -8.20 -10.69
C THR A 54 -7.52 -7.23 -11.58
N CYS A 55 -7.31 -7.27 -12.90
CA CYS A 55 -8.11 -6.53 -13.88
C CYS A 55 -9.59 -6.94 -13.81
N GLY A 56 -9.89 -8.24 -13.71
CA GLY A 56 -11.25 -8.76 -13.57
C GLY A 56 -11.96 -8.23 -12.32
N VAL A 57 -11.28 -8.22 -11.18
CA VAL A 57 -11.81 -7.66 -9.92
C VAL A 57 -12.04 -6.15 -10.04
N ALA A 58 -11.12 -5.41 -10.65
CA ALA A 58 -11.26 -3.97 -10.87
C ALA A 58 -12.48 -3.66 -11.77
N LEU A 59 -12.66 -4.40 -12.86
CA LEU A 59 -13.82 -4.28 -13.74
C LEU A 59 -15.13 -4.64 -13.03
N ALA A 60 -15.13 -5.71 -12.21
CA ALA A 60 -16.28 -6.07 -11.40
C ALA A 60 -16.64 -4.96 -10.38
N ALA A 61 -15.63 -4.32 -9.77
CA ALA A 61 -15.85 -3.18 -8.89
C ALA A 61 -16.54 -2.02 -9.63
N ILE A 62 -16.06 -1.69 -10.84
CA ILE A 62 -16.66 -0.67 -11.69
C ILE A 62 -18.11 -1.03 -12.03
N GLY A 63 -18.34 -2.27 -12.50
CA GLY A 63 -19.67 -2.76 -12.82
C GLY A 63 -20.64 -2.64 -11.64
N LEU A 64 -20.19 -3.00 -10.43
CA LEU A 64 -20.99 -2.89 -9.21
C LEU A 64 -21.34 -1.45 -8.81
N ILE A 65 -20.55 -0.45 -9.21
CA ILE A 65 -20.89 0.94 -8.91
C ILE A 65 -22.14 1.38 -9.67
N TRP A 66 -22.23 0.99 -10.94
CA TRP A 66 -23.31 1.41 -11.84
C TRP A 66 -24.49 0.43 -11.87
N ALA A 67 -24.25 -0.84 -11.54
CA ALA A 67 -25.29 -1.86 -11.61
C ALA A 67 -26.35 -1.73 -10.49
N PRO A 68 -27.64 -1.98 -10.78
CA PRO A 68 -28.70 -2.04 -9.77
C PRO A 68 -28.46 -3.16 -8.74
N LEU A 69 -27.66 -4.16 -9.11
CA LEU A 69 -27.25 -5.28 -8.27
C LEU A 69 -26.52 -4.86 -6.99
N ARG A 70 -25.93 -3.65 -6.95
CA ARG A 70 -25.26 -3.11 -5.76
C ARG A 70 -26.18 -2.97 -4.54
N ARG A 71 -27.49 -2.96 -4.76
CA ARG A 71 -28.53 -2.88 -3.72
C ARG A 71 -28.71 -4.23 -3.00
N ARG A 72 -28.33 -5.35 -3.63
CA ARG A 72 -28.39 -6.68 -3.03
C ARG A 72 -27.22 -6.88 -2.06
N ARG A 73 -27.53 -7.05 -0.77
CA ARG A 73 -26.51 -7.22 0.30
C ARG A 73 -25.57 -8.41 0.03
N TRP A 74 -26.12 -9.54 -0.42
CA TRP A 74 -25.35 -10.74 -0.73
C TRP A 74 -24.29 -10.53 -1.82
N VAL A 75 -24.61 -9.79 -2.88
CA VAL A 75 -23.65 -9.49 -3.95
C VAL A 75 -22.47 -8.68 -3.41
N ARG A 76 -22.75 -7.70 -2.55
CA ARG A 76 -21.70 -6.90 -1.90
C ARG A 76 -20.83 -7.75 -0.98
N LEU A 77 -21.44 -8.65 -0.20
CA LEU A 77 -20.71 -9.56 0.69
C LEU A 77 -19.79 -10.50 -0.09
N VAL A 78 -20.30 -11.14 -1.16
CA VAL A 78 -19.51 -12.02 -2.03
C VAL A 78 -18.34 -11.26 -2.64
N PHE A 79 -18.58 -10.05 -3.14
CA PHE A 79 -17.53 -9.23 -3.71
C PHE A 79 -16.47 -8.84 -2.68
N GLN A 80 -16.87 -8.46 -1.45
CA GLN A 80 -15.93 -8.18 -0.36
C GLN A 80 -15.08 -9.40 -0.01
N CYS A 81 -15.68 -10.61 0.03
CA CYS A 81 -14.94 -11.85 0.24
C CYS A 81 -13.93 -12.12 -0.88
N ILE A 82 -14.29 -11.86 -2.14
CA ILE A 82 -13.37 -11.98 -3.28
C ILE A 82 -12.20 -11.01 -3.14
N VAL A 83 -12.46 -9.74 -2.82
CA VAL A 83 -11.39 -8.74 -2.64
C VAL A 83 -10.44 -9.13 -1.50
N ILE A 84 -10.98 -9.62 -0.39
CA ILE A 84 -10.18 -10.09 0.76
C ILE A 84 -9.34 -11.31 0.39
N GLY A 85 -9.96 -12.34 -0.17
CA GLY A 85 -9.30 -13.61 -0.45
C GLY A 85 -8.37 -13.55 -1.66
N TYR A 86 -8.85 -13.00 -2.77
CA TYR A 86 -8.11 -12.96 -4.03
C TYR A 86 -7.13 -11.79 -4.08
N LEU A 87 -7.61 -10.55 -3.97
CA LEU A 87 -6.76 -9.38 -4.13
C LEU A 87 -5.80 -9.19 -2.95
N GLY A 88 -6.27 -9.44 -1.72
CA GLY A 88 -5.48 -9.37 -0.50
C GLY A 88 -4.58 -10.58 -0.29
N LEU A 89 -5.14 -11.76 0.01
CA LEU A 89 -4.36 -12.92 0.48
C LEU A 89 -3.61 -13.66 -0.63
N LEU A 90 -4.17 -13.76 -1.84
CA LEU A 90 -3.56 -14.52 -2.94
C LEU A 90 -2.62 -13.67 -3.80
N ASN A 91 -3.05 -12.48 -4.23
CA ASN A 91 -2.26 -11.61 -5.10
C ASN A 91 -1.35 -10.66 -4.31
N GLY A 92 -1.82 -10.10 -3.20
CA GLY A 92 -1.08 -9.05 -2.48
C GLY A 92 -1.00 -7.73 -3.27
N ASP A 93 -1.96 -7.48 -4.16
CA ASP A 93 -2.02 -6.25 -4.96
C ASP A 93 -2.72 -5.15 -4.16
N LEU A 94 -1.94 -4.35 -3.43
CA LEU A 94 -2.43 -3.20 -2.67
C LEU A 94 -1.73 -1.92 -3.12
N LEU A 95 -2.51 -0.85 -3.27
CA LEU A 95 -1.98 0.50 -3.44
C LEU A 95 -1.54 1.04 -2.08
N SER A 96 -0.24 1.30 -1.96
CA SER A 96 0.43 1.86 -0.79
C SER A 96 1.26 3.10 -1.19
N GLN A 97 1.56 3.98 -0.23
CA GLN A 97 2.49 5.10 -0.43
C GLN A 97 3.89 4.60 -0.79
N ALA A 98 4.35 3.50 -0.19
CA ALA A 98 5.63 2.88 -0.52
C ALA A 98 5.70 2.46 -2.00
N MET A 99 4.62 1.89 -2.54
CA MET A 99 4.52 1.55 -3.97
C MET A 99 4.60 2.81 -4.85
N PHE A 100 3.84 3.87 -4.52
CA PHE A 100 3.87 5.11 -5.29
C PHE A 100 5.25 5.78 -5.29
N VAL A 101 5.93 5.79 -4.14
CA VAL A 101 7.29 6.33 -4.02
C VAL A 101 8.28 5.49 -4.82
N GLY A 102 8.19 4.16 -4.74
CA GLY A 102 9.01 3.26 -5.55
C GLY A 102 8.81 3.48 -7.05
N TRP A 103 7.57 3.69 -7.49
CA TRP A 103 7.25 4.01 -8.89
C TRP A 103 7.73 5.40 -9.31
N ALA A 104 7.69 6.38 -8.41
CA ALA A 104 8.21 7.72 -8.68
C ALA A 104 9.74 7.70 -8.86
N GLN A 105 10.45 6.87 -8.09
CA GLN A 105 11.91 6.76 -8.14
C GLN A 105 12.42 5.85 -9.27
N SER A 106 11.74 4.73 -9.52
CA SER A 106 12.22 3.68 -10.45
C SER A 106 11.42 3.61 -11.76
N GLY A 107 10.36 4.39 -11.89
CA GLY A 107 9.40 4.31 -12.99
C GLY A 107 8.30 3.27 -12.76
N VAL A 108 7.20 3.41 -13.52
CA VAL A 108 6.03 2.53 -13.41
C VAL A 108 6.28 1.21 -14.15
N PRO A 109 6.06 0.04 -13.52
CA PRO A 109 6.30 -1.28 -14.12
C PRO A 109 5.15 -1.74 -15.02
N TRP A 110 4.91 -1.04 -16.14
CA TRP A 110 3.83 -1.33 -17.10
C TRP A 110 3.83 -2.76 -17.66
N MET A 111 4.97 -3.43 -17.59
CA MET A 111 5.22 -4.71 -18.27
C MET A 111 5.15 -5.92 -17.37
N THR A 112 5.36 -5.73 -16.07
CA THR A 112 5.50 -6.81 -15.07
C THR A 112 4.39 -6.80 -14.04
N ALA A 113 3.70 -5.68 -13.84
CA ALA A 113 2.61 -5.55 -12.88
C ALA A 113 1.42 -4.78 -13.49
N LEU A 114 0.94 -5.26 -14.65
CA LEU A 114 -0.15 -4.60 -15.38
C LEU A 114 -1.44 -4.53 -14.54
N GLY A 115 -1.73 -5.58 -13.76
CA GLY A 115 -2.90 -5.60 -12.87
C GLY A 115 -2.88 -4.45 -11.85
N LEU A 116 -1.74 -4.21 -11.21
CA LEU A 116 -1.55 -3.14 -10.22
C LEU A 116 -1.61 -1.74 -10.86
N VAL A 117 -1.09 -1.61 -12.08
CA VAL A 117 -1.21 -0.38 -12.87
C VAL A 117 -2.68 -0.09 -13.22
N VAL A 118 -3.43 -1.09 -13.70
CA VAL A 118 -4.86 -0.94 -13.96
C VAL A 118 -5.60 -0.59 -12.68
N LEU A 119 -5.28 -1.24 -11.56
CA LEU A 119 -5.86 -0.93 -10.25
C LEU A 119 -5.63 0.53 -9.85
N THR A 120 -4.41 1.04 -10.09
CA THR A 120 -4.04 2.44 -9.87
C THR A 120 -4.88 3.37 -10.74
N VAL A 121 -4.90 3.14 -12.06
CA VAL A 121 -5.66 3.96 -13.01
C VAL A 121 -7.13 4.02 -12.65
N VAL A 122 -7.73 2.87 -12.31
CA VAL A 122 -9.14 2.78 -11.86
C VAL A 122 -9.34 3.56 -10.56
N SER A 123 -8.43 3.44 -9.62
CA SER A 123 -8.52 4.12 -8.32
C SER A 123 -8.42 5.64 -8.40
N PHE A 124 -7.67 6.19 -9.36
CA PHE A 124 -7.61 7.64 -9.60
C PHE A 124 -8.73 8.15 -10.52
N SER A 125 -9.08 7.40 -11.56
CA SER A 125 -10.05 7.85 -12.58
C SER A 125 -11.49 7.81 -12.07
N ILE A 126 -11.90 6.73 -11.41
CA ILE A 126 -13.31 6.54 -11.02
C ILE A 126 -13.80 7.55 -9.97
N PRO A 127 -13.01 7.98 -8.95
CA PRO A 127 -13.46 9.00 -8.01
C PRO A 127 -13.78 10.35 -8.65
N THR A 128 -13.19 10.66 -9.80
CA THR A 128 -13.51 11.91 -10.52
C THR A 128 -14.92 11.88 -11.11
N ILE A 129 -15.39 10.71 -11.55
CA ILE A 129 -16.73 10.53 -12.14
C ILE A 129 -17.78 10.29 -11.04
N THR A 130 -17.49 9.39 -10.12
CA THR A 130 -18.47 8.91 -9.13
C THR A 130 -18.58 9.79 -7.89
N ARG A 131 -17.64 10.72 -7.71
CA ARG A 131 -17.46 11.50 -6.48
C ARG A 131 -17.46 10.59 -5.26
N GLN A 132 -16.81 9.43 -5.31
CA GLN A 132 -16.63 8.52 -4.17
C GLN A 132 -15.21 7.94 -4.18
N ASN A 133 -14.61 7.71 -3.00
CA ASN A 133 -13.32 7.00 -2.93
C ASN A 133 -13.56 5.50 -3.12
N VAL A 134 -13.49 5.06 -4.38
CA VAL A 134 -13.82 3.70 -4.82
C VAL A 134 -12.78 2.67 -4.37
N TYR A 135 -11.52 3.06 -4.26
CA TYR A 135 -10.48 2.16 -3.77
C TYR A 135 -10.79 1.72 -2.33
N CYS A 136 -10.90 2.66 -1.39
CA CYS A 136 -11.14 2.31 0.02
C CYS A 136 -12.52 1.66 0.24
N SER A 137 -13.52 1.95 -0.60
CA SER A 137 -14.86 1.42 -0.44
C SER A 137 -15.10 0.05 -1.09
N HIS A 138 -14.42 -0.26 -2.20
CA HIS A 138 -14.70 -1.45 -3.00
C HIS A 138 -13.47 -2.31 -3.31
N LEU A 139 -12.28 -1.73 -3.52
CA LEU A 139 -11.11 -2.50 -3.97
C LEU A 139 -10.11 -2.80 -2.86
N CYS A 140 -10.08 -2.03 -1.78
CA CYS A 140 -9.12 -2.22 -0.69
C CYS A 140 -9.51 -3.41 0.19
N PRO A 141 -8.67 -4.46 0.33
CA PRO A 141 -8.93 -5.60 1.21
C PRO A 141 -9.13 -5.20 2.67
N HIS A 142 -8.27 -4.30 3.18
CA HIS A 142 -8.39 -3.77 4.55
C HIS A 142 -9.72 -3.02 4.77
N GLY A 143 -10.11 -2.19 3.80
CA GLY A 143 -11.41 -1.51 3.82
C GLY A 143 -12.58 -2.50 3.81
N ALA A 144 -12.51 -3.55 2.98
CA ALA A 144 -13.53 -4.60 2.92
C ALA A 144 -13.70 -5.31 4.28
N VAL A 145 -12.60 -5.67 4.96
CA VAL A 145 -12.65 -6.26 6.30
C VAL A 145 -13.32 -5.33 7.30
N GLN A 146 -12.92 -4.05 7.33
CA GLN A 146 -13.53 -3.07 8.22
C GLN A 146 -15.03 -2.89 7.93
N GLN A 147 -15.49 -3.04 6.68
CA GLN A 147 -16.91 -2.92 6.32
C GLN A 147 -17.70 -4.13 6.81
N LEU A 148 -17.14 -5.33 6.67
CA LEU A 148 -17.74 -6.57 7.17
C LEU A 148 -17.87 -6.54 8.70
N MET A 149 -16.81 -6.11 9.41
CA MET A 149 -16.84 -5.93 10.86
C MET A 149 -17.92 -4.92 11.28
N ALA A 150 -17.97 -3.77 10.60
CA ALA A 150 -18.94 -2.71 10.89
C ALA A 150 -20.40 -3.12 10.60
N GLN A 151 -20.66 -4.14 9.79
CA GLN A 151 -22.00 -4.67 9.57
C GLN A 151 -22.45 -5.60 10.70
N ARG A 152 -21.51 -6.29 11.35
CA ARG A 152 -21.79 -7.24 12.44
C ARG A 152 -21.97 -6.56 13.79
N ILE A 153 -21.39 -5.37 13.98
CA ILE A 153 -21.39 -4.66 15.26
C ILE A 153 -22.50 -3.58 15.26
N ARG A 154 -23.43 -3.70 16.22
CA ARG A 154 -24.59 -2.80 16.37
C ARG A 154 -24.27 -1.53 17.17
N ASN A 155 -23.29 -1.58 18.07
CA ASN A 155 -22.91 -0.46 18.91
C ASN A 155 -21.89 0.45 18.19
N ARG A 156 -22.36 1.57 17.63
CA ARG A 156 -21.54 2.52 16.88
C ARG A 156 -21.27 3.75 17.73
N TRP A 157 -20.02 4.15 17.83
CA TRP A 157 -19.64 5.41 18.45
C TRP A 157 -19.55 6.49 17.38
N THR A 158 -20.26 7.59 17.60
CA THR A 158 -20.11 8.81 16.80
C THR A 158 -19.07 9.70 17.48
N LEU A 159 -18.01 10.05 16.75
CA LEU A 159 -17.03 11.01 17.23
C LEU A 159 -17.68 12.40 17.33
N GLY A 160 -17.45 13.10 18.44
CA GLY A 160 -17.82 14.52 18.55
C GLY A 160 -17.08 15.38 17.52
N LEU A 161 -17.63 16.56 17.20
CA LEU A 161 -17.12 17.47 16.17
C LEU A 161 -15.61 17.73 16.29
N ARG A 162 -15.12 18.03 17.50
CA ARG A 162 -13.69 18.28 17.77
C ARG A 162 -12.80 17.08 17.46
N GLY A 163 -13.25 15.88 17.87
CA GLY A 163 -12.55 14.63 17.60
C GLY A 163 -12.45 14.36 16.09
N HIS A 164 -13.56 14.53 15.37
CA HIS A 164 -13.57 14.41 13.91
C HIS A 164 -12.59 15.41 13.25
N THR A 165 -12.60 16.69 13.65
CA THR A 165 -11.70 17.68 13.05
C THR A 165 -10.24 17.33 13.27
N TRP A 166 -9.85 16.92 14.48
CA TRP A 166 -8.46 16.59 14.78
C TRP A 166 -8.00 15.32 14.06
N LEU A 167 -8.80 14.23 14.12
CA LEU A 167 -8.51 12.98 13.43
C LEU A 167 -8.51 13.13 11.90
N SER A 168 -9.29 14.07 11.35
CA SER A 168 -9.29 14.33 9.90
C SER A 168 -8.02 15.01 9.40
N ARG A 169 -7.20 15.60 10.28
CA ARG A 169 -5.90 16.18 9.92
C ARG A 169 -4.78 15.16 9.86
N LEU A 170 -4.90 14.05 10.61
CA LEU A 170 -3.86 13.01 10.67
C LEU A 170 -3.52 12.43 9.30
N PRO A 171 -4.48 12.01 8.44
CA PRO A 171 -4.14 11.49 7.12
C PRO A 171 -3.39 12.48 6.24
N ALA A 172 -3.74 13.77 6.32
CA ALA A 172 -3.05 14.82 5.58
C ALA A 172 -1.62 15.05 6.10
N ALA A 173 -1.43 15.03 7.42
CA ALA A 173 -0.10 15.12 8.03
C ALA A 173 0.77 13.91 7.66
N LEU A 174 0.21 12.70 7.70
CA LEU A 174 0.90 11.47 7.28
C LEU A 174 1.25 11.52 5.79
N LEU A 175 0.36 12.04 4.94
CA LEU A 175 0.64 12.18 3.50
C LEU A 175 1.80 13.16 3.26
N ILE A 176 1.80 14.32 3.93
CA ILE A 176 2.91 15.29 3.85
C ILE A 176 4.21 14.63 4.33
N TRP A 177 4.16 13.89 5.44
CA TRP A 177 5.30 13.14 5.95
C TRP A 177 5.83 12.12 4.92
N CYS A 178 4.96 11.34 4.27
CA CYS A 178 5.35 10.40 3.22
C CYS A 178 6.04 11.11 2.05
N VAL A 179 5.55 12.29 1.64
CA VAL A 179 6.19 13.10 0.60
C VAL A 179 7.59 13.55 1.05
N LEU A 180 7.74 14.05 2.28
CA LEU A 180 9.04 14.48 2.79
C LEU A 180 10.06 13.33 2.81
N VAL A 181 9.69 12.18 3.36
CA VAL A 181 10.59 11.01 3.43
C VAL A 181 10.96 10.51 2.04
N ALA A 182 10.02 10.50 1.10
CA ALA A 182 10.27 10.08 -0.28
C ALA A 182 11.34 10.93 -0.98
N MET A 183 11.50 12.18 -0.54
CA MET A 183 12.37 13.17 -1.17
C MET A 183 13.71 13.31 -0.50
N THR A 184 13.76 13.23 0.82
CA THR A 184 15.03 13.28 1.56
C THR A 184 15.81 11.97 1.51
N HIS A 185 15.31 10.96 0.78
CA HIS A 185 15.84 9.60 0.74
C HIS A 185 16.13 9.01 2.13
N TRP A 186 15.40 9.47 3.15
CA TRP A 186 15.60 8.97 4.51
C TRP A 186 15.28 7.48 4.57
N SER A 187 16.05 6.74 5.35
CA SER A 187 15.93 5.29 5.52
C SER A 187 14.66 4.85 6.29
N PHE A 188 13.64 5.71 6.37
CA PHE A 188 12.38 5.35 7.00
C PHE A 188 11.57 4.47 6.06
N SER A 189 11.22 3.28 6.56
CA SER A 189 10.34 2.34 5.86
C SER A 189 8.92 2.91 5.79
N LEU A 190 8.52 3.47 4.64
CA LEU A 190 7.12 3.89 4.40
C LEU A 190 6.14 2.72 4.50
N VAL A 191 6.65 1.52 4.28
CA VAL A 191 5.92 0.27 4.46
C VAL A 191 5.37 0.18 5.89
N ASP A 192 6.13 0.59 6.91
CA ASP A 192 5.78 0.42 8.32
C ASP A 192 4.56 1.24 8.76
N ILE A 193 4.22 2.28 8.00
CA ILE A 193 3.13 3.23 8.31
C ILE A 193 1.77 2.71 7.81
N GLU A 194 1.76 1.78 6.85
CA GLU A 194 0.53 1.27 6.25
C GLU A 194 0.32 -0.22 6.52
N PRO A 195 -0.94 -0.66 6.77
CA PRO A 195 -1.27 -2.04 7.08
C PRO A 195 -1.31 -2.92 5.81
N PHE A 196 -0.91 -2.40 4.67
CA PHE A 196 -1.05 -3.09 3.38
C PHE A 196 -0.13 -4.31 3.31
N ASP A 197 1.08 -4.20 3.84
CA ASP A 197 2.04 -5.32 3.86
C ASP A 197 1.65 -6.39 4.88
N ALA A 198 0.76 -6.10 5.83
CA ALA A 198 0.22 -7.09 6.77
C ALA A 198 -0.59 -8.19 6.05
N TRP A 199 -1.08 -7.94 4.83
CA TRP A 199 -1.76 -8.96 4.02
C TRP A 199 -0.81 -10.01 3.46
N VAL A 200 0.47 -9.66 3.32
CA VAL A 200 1.53 -10.58 2.93
C VAL A 200 2.25 -11.06 4.19
N PHE A 201 1.58 -11.93 4.96
CA PHE A 201 2.05 -12.42 6.27
C PHE A 201 3.47 -13.02 6.27
N ARG A 202 4.00 -13.42 5.10
CA ARG A 202 5.36 -13.95 4.95
C ARG A 202 6.45 -12.89 5.09
N ILE A 203 6.13 -11.62 4.82
CA ILE A 203 7.09 -10.50 4.72
C ILE A 203 6.74 -9.38 5.71
N ALA A 204 5.53 -9.41 6.29
CA ALA A 204 5.04 -8.40 7.20
C ALA A 204 5.92 -8.20 8.44
N GLY A 205 6.41 -6.98 8.64
CA GLY A 205 7.03 -6.56 9.89
C GLY A 205 6.02 -6.36 11.02
N TRP A 206 6.49 -6.42 12.27
CA TRP A 206 5.67 -6.14 13.45
C TRP A 206 4.96 -4.76 13.43
N PRO A 207 5.59 -3.66 12.94
CA PRO A 207 4.92 -2.35 12.89
C PRO A 207 3.66 -2.33 12.04
N THR A 208 3.70 -2.89 10.83
CA THR A 208 2.54 -2.91 9.91
C THR A 208 1.41 -3.76 10.46
N LEU A 209 1.74 -4.88 11.11
CA LEU A 209 0.78 -5.74 11.77
C LEU A 209 0.09 -5.02 12.94
N LEU A 210 0.84 -4.27 13.75
CA LEU A 210 0.29 -3.49 14.85
C LEU A 210 -0.66 -2.41 14.35
N VAL A 211 -0.28 -1.68 13.28
CA VAL A 211 -1.14 -0.67 12.64
C VAL A 211 -2.41 -1.32 12.08
N ALA A 212 -2.30 -2.48 11.42
CA ALA A 212 -3.45 -3.21 10.89
C ALA A 212 -4.42 -3.62 12.01
N ILE A 213 -3.90 -4.26 13.07
CA ILE A 213 -4.71 -4.69 14.21
C ILE A 213 -5.34 -3.50 14.92
N ALA A 214 -4.57 -2.44 15.21
CA ALA A 214 -5.08 -1.22 15.83
C ALA A 214 -6.18 -0.56 14.97
N GLY A 215 -5.98 -0.52 13.65
CA GLY A 215 -6.96 -0.02 12.69
C GLY A 215 -8.25 -0.85 12.64
N LEU A 216 -8.15 -2.18 12.75
CA LEU A 216 -9.31 -3.08 12.85
C LEU A 216 -10.04 -2.93 14.19
N LEU A 217 -9.30 -2.84 15.30
CA LEU A 217 -9.87 -2.61 16.63
C LEU A 217 -10.61 -1.28 16.70
N ALA A 218 -10.03 -0.21 16.13
CA ALA A 218 -10.71 1.07 16.02
C ALA A 218 -11.98 0.97 15.15
N ALA A 219 -11.98 0.13 14.12
CA ALA A 219 -13.13 -0.09 13.24
C ALA A 219 -14.32 -0.78 13.91
N ILE A 220 -14.10 -1.45 15.05
CA ILE A 220 -15.17 -2.04 15.86
C ILE A 220 -16.13 -0.96 16.35
N ARG A 221 -15.60 0.20 16.77
CA ARG A 221 -16.40 1.29 17.35
C ARG A 221 -16.74 2.37 16.34
N ILE A 222 -15.81 2.68 15.44
CA ILE A 222 -15.96 3.74 14.43
C ILE A 222 -15.86 3.09 13.05
N PRO A 223 -16.95 2.99 12.28
CA PRO A 223 -16.91 2.31 10.98
C PRO A 223 -15.88 2.98 10.06
N MET A 224 -15.02 2.17 9.41
CA MET A 224 -13.93 2.64 8.55
C MET A 224 -12.88 3.52 9.26
N ALA A 225 -12.65 3.34 10.57
CA ALA A 225 -11.74 4.19 11.34
C ALA A 225 -10.37 4.42 10.66
N TYR A 226 -9.67 3.34 10.30
CA TYR A 226 -8.37 3.43 9.63
C TYR A 226 -8.47 4.09 8.24
N CYS A 227 -9.35 3.60 7.36
CA CYS A 227 -9.48 4.17 6.02
C CYS A 227 -9.93 5.65 6.02
N ARG A 228 -10.60 6.12 7.08
CA ARG A 228 -11.04 7.52 7.22
C ARG A 228 -10.02 8.43 7.90
N TYR A 229 -9.27 7.94 8.90
CA TYR A 229 -8.45 8.78 9.77
C TYR A 229 -6.99 8.36 9.90
N GLY A 230 -6.59 7.21 9.37
CA GLY A 230 -5.23 6.67 9.49
C GLY A 230 -4.54 6.35 8.17
N CYS A 231 -5.26 6.31 7.04
CA CYS A 231 -4.70 5.90 5.77
C CYS A 231 -4.24 7.10 4.92
N PRO A 232 -2.93 7.32 4.71
CA PRO A 232 -2.43 8.40 3.85
C PRO A 232 -2.80 8.17 2.38
N THR A 233 -2.78 6.92 1.90
CA THR A 233 -3.26 6.58 0.55
C THR A 233 -4.75 6.90 0.35
N GLY A 234 -5.57 6.70 1.38
CA GLY A 234 -6.98 7.09 1.37
C GLY A 234 -7.17 8.61 1.22
N MET A 235 -6.31 9.39 1.88
CA MET A 235 -6.31 10.86 1.77
C MET A 235 -5.89 11.33 0.38
N LEU A 236 -4.85 10.73 -0.20
CA LEU A 236 -4.40 11.04 -1.55
C LEU A 236 -5.53 10.84 -2.57
N LEU A 237 -6.21 9.69 -2.53
CA LEU A 237 -7.33 9.40 -3.43
C LEU A 237 -8.57 10.25 -3.12
N GLN A 238 -8.77 10.64 -1.87
CA GLN A 238 -9.82 11.57 -1.49
C GLN A 238 -9.56 12.98 -2.02
N TYR A 239 -8.31 13.43 -2.09
CA TYR A 239 -7.94 14.72 -2.65
C TYR A 239 -8.23 14.79 -4.17
N VAL A 240 -7.98 13.71 -4.91
CA VAL A 240 -8.24 13.64 -6.36
C VAL A 240 -9.73 13.58 -6.70
N ARG A 241 -10.57 13.18 -5.75
CA ARG A 241 -12.02 13.10 -5.94
C ARG A 241 -12.61 14.47 -6.28
N ARG A 242 -13.47 14.53 -7.31
CA ARG A 242 -14.18 15.76 -7.65
C ARG A 242 -15.17 16.17 -6.56
N HIS A 243 -15.11 17.44 -6.17
CA HIS A 243 -15.99 18.08 -5.21
C HIS A 243 -16.83 19.17 -5.90
N ALA A 244 -17.98 19.53 -5.31
CA ALA A 244 -18.84 20.58 -5.89
C ALA A 244 -18.18 21.98 -5.92
N ARG A 245 -17.10 22.18 -5.14
CA ARG A 245 -16.27 23.39 -5.13
C ARG A 245 -14.88 23.15 -5.73
N SER A 246 -14.75 22.20 -6.66
CA SER A 246 -13.47 21.97 -7.37
C SER A 246 -13.07 23.15 -8.24
N ASP A 247 -13.99 24.04 -8.57
CA ASP A 247 -13.72 25.25 -9.36
C ASP A 247 -13.11 26.40 -8.52
N GLN A 248 -12.93 26.19 -7.20
CA GLN A 248 -12.37 27.19 -6.28
C GLN A 248 -11.11 26.63 -5.64
N LEU A 249 -10.05 27.45 -5.58
CA LEU A 249 -8.82 27.10 -4.88
C LEU A 249 -9.10 26.94 -3.38
N GLN A 250 -8.96 25.72 -2.89
CA GLN A 250 -9.14 25.38 -1.49
C GLN A 250 -7.80 25.43 -0.75
N ARG A 251 -7.87 25.49 0.58
CA ARG A 251 -6.66 25.41 1.43
C ARG A 251 -5.86 24.12 1.19
N ALA A 252 -6.53 23.04 0.80
CA ALA A 252 -5.87 21.79 0.44
C ALA A 252 -5.01 21.95 -0.82
N ASP A 253 -5.48 22.72 -1.81
CA ASP A 253 -4.75 22.98 -3.05
C ASP A 253 -3.49 23.80 -2.78
N PHE A 254 -3.57 24.82 -1.91
CA PHE A 254 -2.40 25.57 -1.45
C PHE A 254 -1.39 24.68 -0.73
N MET A 255 -1.83 23.78 0.14
CA MET A 255 -0.94 22.83 0.83
C MET A 255 -0.28 21.86 -0.15
N ALA A 256 -1.01 21.40 -1.17
CA ALA A 256 -0.46 20.55 -2.22
C ALA A 256 0.56 21.31 -3.08
N ILE A 257 0.26 22.54 -3.49
CA ILE A 257 1.18 23.40 -4.23
C ILE A 257 2.45 23.66 -3.40
N LEU A 258 2.31 23.96 -2.11
CA LEU A 258 3.45 24.17 -1.21
C LEU A 258 4.30 22.90 -1.09
N ALA A 259 3.68 21.74 -0.94
CA ALA A 259 4.39 20.46 -0.88
C ALA A 259 5.15 20.18 -2.18
N VAL A 260 4.56 20.46 -3.35
CA VAL A 260 5.22 20.33 -4.66
C VAL A 260 6.33 21.36 -4.84
N ALA A 261 6.16 22.60 -4.39
CA ALA A 261 7.19 23.63 -4.47
C ALA A 261 8.40 23.29 -3.59
N LEU A 262 8.14 22.83 -2.36
CA LEU A 262 9.17 22.35 -1.45
C LEU A 262 9.86 21.12 -2.03
N ALA A 263 9.11 20.23 -2.66
CA ALA A 263 9.64 19.08 -3.37
C ALA A 263 10.63 19.47 -4.47
N VAL A 264 10.20 20.31 -5.39
CA VAL A 264 11.05 20.79 -6.49
C VAL A 264 12.29 21.50 -5.94
N SER A 265 12.15 22.25 -4.84
CA SER A 265 13.28 22.96 -4.20
C SER A 265 14.33 21.99 -3.63
N ILE A 266 13.91 20.92 -2.95
CA ILE A 266 14.82 19.88 -2.42
C ILE A 266 15.51 19.17 -3.59
N TYR A 267 14.76 18.74 -4.60
CA TYR A 267 15.33 18.08 -5.76
C TYR A 267 16.35 18.94 -6.49
N TRP A 268 16.08 20.24 -6.63
CA TRP A 268 17.02 21.19 -7.22
C TRP A 268 18.27 21.39 -6.36
N PHE A 269 18.11 21.45 -5.04
CA PHE A 269 19.22 21.56 -4.12
C PHE A 269 20.17 20.36 -4.21
N ASP A 270 19.64 19.13 -4.25
CA ASP A 270 20.42 17.90 -4.41
C ASP A 270 21.07 17.78 -5.80
N LEU A 271 20.54 18.45 -6.83
CA LEU A 271 21.15 18.46 -8.17
C LEU A 271 22.30 19.48 -8.28
N CYS A 272 22.27 20.54 -7.46
CA CYS A 272 23.26 21.61 -7.46
C CYS A 272 24.46 21.35 -6.51
N HIS A 273 24.34 20.42 -5.57
CA HIS A 273 25.37 20.03 -4.61
C HIS A 273 25.89 18.62 -4.86
#